data_AF-A0ABD6MYX0-F1
#
_entry.id   AF-A0ABD6MYX0-F1
#
_cell.length_a   1.000
_cell.length_b   1.000
_cell.length_c   1.000
_cell.angle_alpha   90.00
_cell.angle_beta   90.00
_cell.angle_gamma   90.00
#
_symmetry.space_group_name_H-M   'P 1'
#
loop_
_entity.id
_entity.type
_entity.pdbx_description
1 polymer ?
#
loop_
_entity_poly.entity_id
_entity_poly.type
_entity_poly.pdbx_seq_one_letter_code
_entity_poly.pdbx_strand_id
1 'polypeptide(L)'
;MDHQTSVPKITHLPYRIRLLVLIATACYVGGCGTLGPTSIQRDRTDYGTVIATTWKEQTLLNIVKLRYADAPVYLEVSSVISSSAIQSQVNLAAGWFSGWPNDGSSQAIGASGVYTDRPTISYTPLSGERFSRYLLQPLSPEAVFSLIQAGYPVDRVLQLTVRAANGVYNRSVSPTRLRAADPRFYELLDALRRIQRSESLGVRVSTRANERSEVLMIERDIPDDVEKDRRTVRKILHLRPDKDELTLTFGMVSRSDTEIALLTRSMSEIFLELAATIEAPAAHLQDGRANPMPPVPDHPSPWDDPLVRIHSSEERPADAYAAVHYRDYWFWIDDHDMKSKSEFLFILVLFSLAETGVAPQAPVITVPAN
;
A
#
# COMPACT_ATOMS: atom_id res chain seq x y z
N MET A 1 -17.05 -101.76 2.71
CA MET A 1 -17.19 -100.74 1.65
C MET A 1 -18.54 -100.10 1.87
N ASP A 2 -18.55 -98.88 2.42
CA ASP A 2 -19.70 -97.97 2.34
C ASP A 2 -19.15 -96.54 2.47
N HIS A 3 -19.49 -95.74 1.47
CA HIS A 3 -19.10 -94.34 1.34
C HIS A 3 -20.05 -93.47 2.20
N GLN A 4 -19.50 -92.65 3.10
CA GLN A 4 -20.18 -91.44 3.55
C GLN A 4 -19.29 -90.21 3.34
N THR A 5 -19.78 -89.35 2.47
CA THR A 5 -19.29 -88.02 2.11
C THR A 5 -19.38 -87.06 3.31
N SER A 6 -18.26 -86.46 3.71
CA SER A 6 -18.26 -85.33 4.65
C SER A 6 -17.90 -84.04 3.91
N VAL A 7 -18.81 -83.06 4.01
CA VAL A 7 -18.71 -81.70 3.48
C VAL A 7 -17.70 -80.89 4.32
N PRO A 8 -16.82 -80.04 3.75
CA PRO A 8 -15.94 -79.20 4.55
C PRO A 8 -16.72 -78.03 5.18
N LYS A 9 -16.69 -77.94 6.52
CA LYS A 9 -17.17 -76.77 7.27
C LYS A 9 -16.22 -75.60 7.04
N ILE A 10 -16.69 -74.56 6.36
CA ILE A 10 -16.03 -73.26 6.27
C ILE A 10 -16.08 -72.61 7.66
N THR A 11 -14.93 -72.48 8.31
CA THR A 11 -14.78 -71.81 9.59
C THR A 11 -14.82 -70.30 9.40
N HIS A 12 -15.93 -69.68 9.78
CA HIS A 12 -16.05 -68.23 9.83
C HIS A 12 -15.19 -67.67 10.97
N LEU A 13 -14.20 -66.85 10.62
CA LEU A 13 -13.35 -66.12 11.57
C LEU A 13 -14.24 -65.26 12.51
N PRO A 14 -13.99 -65.24 13.83
CA PRO A 14 -14.87 -64.58 14.79
C PRO A 14 -15.03 -63.08 14.50
N TYR A 15 -16.27 -62.60 14.64
CA TYR A 15 -16.72 -61.23 14.33
C TYR A 15 -15.83 -60.12 14.91
N ARG A 16 -15.22 -60.34 16.09
CA ARG A 16 -14.31 -59.40 16.75
C ARG A 16 -13.02 -59.15 15.98
N ILE A 17 -12.48 -60.17 15.29
CA ILE A 17 -11.27 -60.03 14.47
C ILE A 17 -11.59 -59.29 13.16
N ARG A 18 -12.76 -59.54 12.57
CA ARG A 18 -13.24 -58.78 11.40
C ARG A 18 -13.46 -57.30 11.72
N LEU A 19 -14.00 -56.99 12.90
CA LEU A 19 -14.20 -55.61 13.35
C LEU A 19 -12.87 -54.88 13.60
N LEU A 20 -11.89 -55.54 14.24
CA LEU A 20 -10.56 -54.97 14.47
C LEU A 20 -9.80 -54.72 13.17
N VAL A 21 -9.90 -55.63 12.19
CA VAL A 21 -9.30 -55.42 10.86
C VAL A 21 -10.01 -54.28 10.13
N LEU A 22 -11.34 -54.17 10.24
CA LEU A 22 -12.10 -53.06 9.63
C LEU A 22 -11.73 -51.70 10.23
N ILE A 23 -11.55 -51.62 11.54
CA ILE A 23 -11.13 -50.39 12.23
C ILE A 23 -9.67 -50.05 11.89
N ALA A 24 -8.77 -51.04 11.86
CA ALA A 24 -7.38 -50.83 11.45
C ALA A 24 -7.28 -50.37 9.99
N THR A 25 -8.10 -50.93 9.11
CA THR A 25 -8.16 -50.55 7.69
C THR A 25 -8.78 -49.15 7.53
N ALA A 26 -9.80 -48.80 8.31
CA ALA A 26 -10.39 -47.46 8.32
C ALA A 26 -9.38 -46.40 8.83
N CYS A 27 -8.58 -46.71 9.84
CA CYS A 27 -7.50 -45.84 10.31
C CYS A 27 -6.36 -45.71 9.29
N TYR A 28 -6.05 -46.77 8.52
CA TYR A 28 -5.02 -46.72 7.48
C TYR A 28 -5.47 -45.89 6.25
N VAL A 29 -6.78 -45.85 5.95
CA VAL A 29 -7.33 -45.07 4.84
C VAL A 29 -7.65 -43.61 5.25
N GLY A 30 -7.92 -43.35 6.54
CA GLY A 30 -8.11 -42.00 7.07
C GLY A 30 -6.81 -41.26 7.42
N GLY A 31 -5.68 -41.97 7.49
CA GLY A 31 -4.39 -41.44 7.95
C GLY A 31 -3.43 -41.10 6.81
N CYS A 32 -3.74 -40.10 5.99
CA CYS A 32 -2.78 -39.28 5.24
C CYS A 32 -3.52 -38.19 4.43
N GLY A 33 -4.44 -37.46 5.09
CA GLY A 33 -4.79 -36.12 4.63
C GLY A 33 -3.62 -35.21 4.94
N THR A 34 -2.67 -35.12 4.02
CA THR A 34 -1.51 -34.24 4.13
C THR A 34 -2.01 -32.81 4.37
N LEU A 35 -1.77 -32.30 5.58
CA LEU A 35 -1.66 -30.86 5.84
C LEU A 35 -0.41 -30.38 5.09
N GLY A 36 -0.57 -30.26 3.77
CA GLY A 36 0.45 -29.87 2.82
C GLY A 36 0.43 -28.35 2.54
N PRO A 37 1.27 -27.89 1.60
CA PRO A 37 1.59 -26.46 1.35
C PRO A 37 0.41 -25.56 0.96
N THR A 38 -0.81 -26.09 0.86
CA THR A 38 -2.04 -25.33 0.62
C THR A 38 -2.50 -24.52 1.84
N SER A 39 -2.20 -24.92 3.08
CA SER A 39 -2.47 -24.06 4.25
C SER A 39 -1.59 -22.81 4.22
N ILE A 40 -0.29 -22.96 3.91
CA ILE A 40 0.67 -21.85 3.80
C ILE A 40 0.31 -20.89 2.65
N GLN A 41 -0.19 -21.40 1.51
CA GLN A 41 -0.63 -20.55 0.40
C GLN A 41 -1.93 -19.79 0.71
N ARG A 42 -2.88 -20.43 1.41
CA ARG A 42 -4.14 -19.81 1.85
C ARG A 42 -3.88 -18.73 2.90
N ASP A 43 -3.02 -19.06 3.86
CA ASP A 43 -2.55 -18.13 4.87
C ASP A 43 -1.83 -16.93 4.23
N ARG A 44 -0.90 -17.13 3.29
CA ARG A 44 -0.16 -16.01 2.65
C ARG A 44 -1.05 -15.08 1.81
N THR A 45 -2.13 -15.60 1.20
CA THR A 45 -3.09 -14.78 0.43
C THR A 45 -4.02 -13.99 1.36
N ASP A 46 -4.49 -14.59 2.45
CA ASP A 46 -5.26 -13.90 3.49
C ASP A 46 -4.40 -12.87 4.24
N TYR A 47 -3.14 -13.19 4.56
CA TYR A 47 -2.20 -12.24 5.18
C TYR A 47 -1.84 -11.08 4.25
N GLY A 48 -1.58 -11.35 2.96
CA GLY A 48 -1.26 -10.32 1.98
C GLY A 48 -2.39 -9.31 1.79
N THR A 49 -3.64 -9.79 1.77
CA THR A 49 -4.82 -8.92 1.67
C THR A 49 -5.06 -8.10 2.94
N VAL A 50 -4.82 -8.67 4.13
CA VAL A 50 -4.89 -7.95 5.40
C VAL A 50 -3.81 -6.86 5.49
N ILE A 51 -2.58 -7.13 5.06
CA ILE A 51 -1.48 -6.14 5.05
C ILE A 51 -1.81 -4.99 4.10
N ALA A 52 -2.22 -5.29 2.87
CA ALA A 52 -2.58 -4.27 1.89
C ALA A 52 -3.76 -3.41 2.37
N THR A 53 -4.77 -4.02 2.99
CA THR A 53 -5.94 -3.31 3.55
C THR A 53 -5.52 -2.42 4.73
N THR A 54 -4.70 -2.94 5.64
CA THR A 54 -4.17 -2.19 6.77
C THR A 54 -3.37 -0.98 6.30
N TRP A 55 -2.53 -1.12 5.27
CA TRP A 55 -1.75 0.00 4.75
C TRP A 55 -2.63 1.09 4.13
N LYS A 56 -3.65 0.72 3.36
CA LYS A 56 -4.65 1.67 2.84
C LYS A 56 -5.33 2.43 3.97
N GLU A 57 -5.83 1.72 4.98
CA GLU A 57 -6.53 2.30 6.13
C GLU A 57 -5.61 3.19 6.98
N GLN A 58 -4.36 2.79 7.22
CA GLN A 58 -3.40 3.61 7.97
C GLN A 58 -3.04 4.90 7.24
N THR A 59 -2.81 4.84 5.92
CA THR A 59 -2.58 6.06 5.12
C THR A 59 -3.80 6.97 5.13
N LEU A 60 -5.01 6.42 4.95
CA LEU A 60 -6.24 7.19 5.01
C LEU A 60 -6.44 7.83 6.39
N LEU A 61 -6.22 7.09 7.46
CA LEU A 61 -6.31 7.59 8.83
C LEU A 61 -5.32 8.73 9.09
N ASN A 62 -4.09 8.63 8.58
CA ASN A 62 -3.10 9.70 8.70
C ASN A 62 -3.52 10.97 7.95
N ILE A 63 -4.09 10.84 6.75
CA ILE A 63 -4.65 11.96 6.00
C ILE A 63 -5.83 12.59 6.77
N VAL A 64 -6.72 11.78 7.36
CA VAL A 64 -7.83 12.27 8.20
C VAL A 64 -7.31 12.98 9.44
N LYS A 65 -6.33 12.43 10.15
CA LYS A 65 -5.73 13.10 11.33
C LYS A 65 -5.18 14.49 10.99
N LEU A 66 -4.51 14.63 9.85
CA LEU A 66 -4.00 15.92 9.38
C LEU A 66 -5.10 16.95 9.15
N ARG A 67 -6.31 16.54 8.75
CA ARG A 67 -7.48 17.43 8.63
C ARG A 67 -7.89 18.04 9.98
N TYR A 68 -7.65 17.33 11.07
CA TYR A 68 -7.93 17.77 12.44
C TYR A 68 -6.69 18.30 13.18
N ALA A 69 -5.60 18.59 12.45
CA ALA A 69 -4.31 19.03 12.98
C ALA A 69 -3.66 18.06 14.00
N ASP A 70 -4.02 16.78 13.93
CA ASP A 70 -3.37 15.72 14.72
C ASP A 70 -2.08 15.26 14.02
N ALA A 71 -1.08 14.88 14.82
CA ALA A 71 0.17 14.33 14.31
C ALA A 71 -0.06 12.95 13.67
N PRO A 72 0.35 12.74 12.40
CA PRO A 72 0.25 11.43 11.76
C PRO A 72 1.27 10.45 12.37
N VAL A 73 0.93 9.17 12.40
CA VAL A 73 1.81 8.09 12.88
C VAL A 73 1.98 7.08 11.75
N TYR A 74 3.21 6.91 11.28
CA TYR A 74 3.53 5.92 10.24
C TYR A 74 4.26 4.74 10.90
N LEU A 75 3.66 3.56 10.80
CA LEU A 75 4.24 2.31 11.27
C LEU A 75 4.69 1.49 10.06
N GLU A 76 5.98 1.17 9.98
CA GLU A 76 6.50 0.23 8.99
C GLU A 76 6.38 -1.20 9.55
N VAL A 77 5.82 -2.12 8.76
CA VAL A 77 5.81 -3.55 9.11
C VAL A 77 7.19 -4.12 8.78
N SER A 78 8.11 -4.06 9.75
CA SER A 78 9.53 -4.37 9.56
C SER A 78 9.82 -5.84 9.22
N SER A 79 9.04 -6.77 9.75
CA SER A 79 9.14 -8.19 9.42
C SER A 79 7.93 -8.94 9.99
N VAL A 80 7.47 -9.94 9.24
CA VAL A 80 6.54 -10.95 9.74
C VAL A 80 7.36 -12.22 9.96
N ILE A 81 7.67 -12.53 11.21
CA ILE A 81 8.28 -13.82 11.58
C ILE A 81 7.14 -14.74 12.00
N SER A 82 6.67 -15.59 11.09
CA SER A 82 5.75 -16.68 11.42
C SER A 82 6.56 -17.86 11.96
N SER A 83 6.59 -18.05 13.28
CA SER A 83 7.13 -19.28 13.88
C SER A 83 5.98 -20.23 14.19
N SER A 84 5.61 -21.08 13.23
CA SER A 84 4.69 -22.18 13.48
C SER A 84 5.43 -23.28 14.25
N ALA A 85 5.12 -23.44 15.55
CA ALA A 85 5.58 -24.59 16.33
C ALA A 85 4.40 -25.53 16.58
N ILE A 86 4.38 -26.67 15.89
CA ILE A 86 3.55 -27.81 16.29
C ILE A 86 4.32 -28.55 17.38
N GLN A 87 3.85 -28.42 18.62
CA GLN A 87 4.33 -29.23 19.74
C GLN A 87 3.33 -30.35 19.98
N SER A 88 3.57 -31.49 19.32
CA SER A 88 2.86 -32.74 19.57
C SER A 88 3.51 -33.44 20.77
N GLN A 89 2.97 -33.24 21.97
CA GLN A 89 3.38 -34.04 23.13
C GLN A 89 2.44 -35.24 23.26
N VAL A 90 2.90 -36.41 22.80
CA VAL A 90 2.21 -37.68 23.06
C VAL A 90 2.72 -38.21 24.38
N ASN A 91 2.00 -37.95 25.47
CA ASN A 91 2.28 -38.61 26.75
C ASN A 91 1.66 -40.01 26.74
N LEU A 92 2.48 -41.03 26.50
CA LEU A 92 2.12 -42.42 26.77
C LEU A 92 2.42 -42.74 28.24
N ALA A 93 1.51 -42.38 29.14
CA ALA A 93 1.59 -42.82 30.54
C ALA A 93 0.68 -44.04 30.75
N ALA A 94 1.28 -45.22 30.87
CA ALA A 94 0.59 -46.43 31.37
C ALA A 94 0.74 -46.48 32.90
N GLY A 95 -0.22 -45.89 33.62
CA GLY A 95 -0.27 -45.95 35.08
C GLY A 95 -1.13 -47.11 35.57
N TRP A 96 -0.54 -48.04 36.32
CA TRP A 96 -1.27 -49.12 37.00
C TRP A 96 -1.60 -48.64 38.41
N PHE A 97 -2.82 -48.17 38.62
CA PHE A 97 -3.33 -47.95 39.98
C PHE A 97 -4.07 -49.19 40.43
N SER A 98 -3.45 -49.98 41.31
CA SER A 98 -4.17 -50.98 42.11
C SER A 98 -4.55 -50.38 43.45
N GLY A 99 -5.83 -50.06 43.62
CA GLY A 99 -6.44 -49.72 44.89
C GLY A 99 -7.84 -50.31 44.94
N TRP A 100 -8.07 -51.26 45.86
CA TRP A 100 -9.40 -51.82 46.18
C TRP A 100 -10.40 -50.69 46.48
N PRO A 101 -11.66 -50.70 45.97
CA PRO A 101 -12.51 -51.83 45.57
C PRO A 101 -12.83 -51.88 44.06
N ASN A 102 -13.07 -53.08 43.53
CA ASN A 102 -12.75 -53.47 42.14
C ASN A 102 -13.96 -54.04 41.38
N ASP A 103 -14.53 -53.30 40.42
CA ASP A 103 -14.96 -53.85 39.11
C ASP A 103 -15.33 -52.74 38.11
N GLY A 104 -14.32 -51.97 37.66
CA GLY A 104 -14.51 -50.92 36.67
C GLY A 104 -13.21 -50.56 36.00
N SER A 105 -12.88 -51.26 34.92
CA SER A 105 -11.73 -50.94 34.07
C SER A 105 -11.97 -49.63 33.32
N SER A 106 -11.59 -48.49 33.89
CA SER A 106 -11.61 -47.21 33.17
C SER A 106 -10.27 -46.99 32.46
N GLN A 107 -10.25 -47.23 31.14
CA GLN A 107 -9.17 -46.79 30.27
C GLN A 107 -9.43 -45.32 29.88
N ALA A 108 -8.57 -44.41 30.32
CA ALA A 108 -8.61 -43.02 29.86
C ALA A 108 -7.53 -42.81 28.78
N ILE A 109 -7.98 -42.60 27.54
CA ILE A 109 -7.16 -42.12 26.43
C ILE A 109 -7.54 -40.64 26.23
N GLY A 110 -6.59 -39.72 26.44
CA GLY A 110 -6.79 -38.29 26.20
C GLY A 110 -5.81 -37.79 25.15
N ALA A 111 -6.33 -37.15 24.09
CA ALA A 111 -5.53 -36.36 23.15
C ALA A 111 -5.80 -34.88 23.43
N SER A 112 -4.76 -34.11 23.78
CA SER A 112 -4.85 -32.64 23.81
C SER A 112 -3.99 -32.07 22.67
N GLY A 113 -4.63 -31.36 21.76
CA GLY A 113 -3.95 -30.53 20.75
C GLY A 113 -4.09 -29.07 21.17
N VAL A 114 -2.97 -28.40 21.42
CA VAL A 114 -2.97 -26.95 21.66
C VAL A 114 -2.38 -26.27 20.44
N TYR A 115 -3.24 -25.71 19.59
CA TYR A 115 -2.84 -24.84 18.49
C TYR A 115 -2.64 -23.44 19.06
N THR A 116 -1.37 -22.99 19.17
CA THR A 116 -1.04 -21.62 19.58
C THR A 116 -0.41 -20.90 18.40
N ASP A 117 -1.15 -19.99 17.79
CA ASP A 117 -0.62 -19.02 16.84
C ASP A 117 -0.48 -17.67 17.55
N ARG A 118 0.75 -17.16 17.64
CA ARG A 118 1.06 -15.83 18.19
C ARG A 118 1.96 -15.12 17.19
N PRO A 119 1.41 -14.49 16.15
CA PRO A 119 2.22 -13.65 15.28
C PRO A 119 2.71 -12.45 16.09
N THR A 120 4.02 -12.38 16.32
CA THR A 120 4.64 -11.16 16.83
C THR A 120 4.83 -10.23 15.65
N ILE A 121 3.89 -9.30 15.46
CA ILE A 121 4.04 -8.24 14.45
C ILE A 121 4.98 -7.19 15.04
N SER A 122 6.20 -7.12 14.52
CA SER A 122 7.18 -6.11 14.93
C SER A 122 6.96 -4.84 14.11
N TYR A 123 6.33 -3.84 14.73
CA TYR A 123 6.22 -2.50 14.18
C TYR A 123 7.46 -1.71 14.57
N THR A 124 8.27 -1.29 13.60
CA THR A 124 9.29 -0.28 13.86
C THR A 124 8.68 1.08 13.53
N PRO A 125 8.46 1.96 14.52
CA PRO A 125 7.97 3.29 14.22
C PRO A 125 9.01 4.01 13.36
N LEU A 126 8.57 4.65 12.27
CA LEU A 126 9.40 5.60 11.56
C LEU A 126 9.65 6.78 12.52
N SER A 127 10.77 6.74 13.23
CA SER A 127 11.13 7.72 14.26
C SER A 127 12.53 8.29 14.01
N GLY A 128 12.73 9.56 14.39
CA GLY A 128 14.00 10.25 14.23
C GLY A 128 14.26 10.80 12.82
N GLU A 129 15.52 10.67 12.36
CA GLU A 129 16.03 11.27 11.11
C GLU A 129 15.29 10.78 9.85
N ARG A 130 14.86 9.50 9.82
CA ARG A 130 14.10 8.91 8.71
C ARG A 130 12.75 9.60 8.51
N PHE A 131 11.96 9.78 9.58
CA PHE A 131 10.68 10.49 9.51
C PHE A 131 10.85 11.93 8.99
N SER A 132 11.84 12.65 9.52
CA SER A 132 12.14 14.01 9.10
C SER A 132 12.56 14.08 7.62
N ARG A 133 13.43 13.17 7.18
CA ARG A 133 13.89 13.11 5.78
C ARG A 133 12.77 12.70 4.82
N TYR A 134 11.93 11.72 5.14
CA TYR A 134 10.92 11.21 4.20
C TYR A 134 9.67 12.08 4.08
N LEU A 135 9.21 12.67 5.18
CA LEU A 135 7.99 13.47 5.15
C LEU A 135 8.26 14.93 4.83
N LEU A 136 9.41 15.48 5.23
CA LEU A 136 9.67 16.92 5.11
C LEU A 136 10.57 17.26 3.92
N GLN A 137 11.41 16.34 3.43
CA GLN A 137 12.22 16.60 2.25
C GLN A 137 11.34 16.60 0.98
N PRO A 138 11.46 17.63 0.13
CA PRO A 138 10.84 17.60 -1.19
C PRO A 138 11.34 16.43 -2.04
N LEU A 139 10.46 15.87 -2.87
CA LEU A 139 10.82 14.81 -3.81
C LEU A 139 11.90 15.31 -4.79
N SER A 140 12.91 14.50 -5.12
CA SER A 140 13.88 14.91 -6.14
C SER A 140 13.17 15.01 -7.50
N PRO A 141 13.48 16.03 -8.34
CA PRO A 141 12.94 16.09 -9.69
C PRO A 141 13.21 14.82 -10.50
N GLU A 142 14.35 14.17 -10.25
CA GLU A 142 14.72 12.88 -10.84
C GLU A 142 13.73 11.75 -10.48
N ALA A 143 13.29 11.66 -9.23
CA ALA A 143 12.29 10.67 -8.83
C ALA A 143 10.94 10.92 -9.52
N VAL A 144 10.55 12.19 -9.65
CA VAL A 144 9.32 12.59 -10.36
C VAL A 144 9.38 12.17 -11.84
N PHE A 145 10.49 12.44 -12.52
CA PHE A 145 10.64 12.06 -13.93
C PHE A 145 10.90 10.57 -14.15
N SER A 146 11.42 9.85 -13.15
CA SER A 146 11.49 8.39 -13.16
C SER A 146 10.11 7.75 -13.16
N LEU A 147 9.13 8.32 -12.43
CA LEU A 147 7.73 7.88 -12.49
C LEU A 147 7.12 8.09 -13.88
N ILE A 148 7.38 9.25 -14.49
CA ILE A 148 6.89 9.58 -15.83
C ILE A 148 7.43 8.57 -16.86
N GLN A 149 8.71 8.20 -16.76
CA GLN A 149 9.34 7.15 -17.58
C GLN A 149 8.77 5.76 -17.33
N ALA A 150 8.40 5.45 -16.09
CA ALA A 150 7.74 4.21 -15.74
C ALA A 150 6.30 4.10 -16.30
N GLY A 151 5.82 5.12 -17.02
CA GLY A 151 4.53 5.13 -17.70
C GLY A 151 3.41 5.82 -16.91
N TYR A 152 3.71 6.41 -15.74
CA TYR A 152 2.72 7.18 -15.01
C TYR A 152 2.33 8.46 -15.77
N PRO A 153 1.04 8.83 -15.80
CA PRO A 153 0.58 10.05 -16.47
C PRO A 153 1.30 11.32 -15.97
N VAL A 154 1.96 12.04 -16.86
CA VAL A 154 2.76 13.24 -16.51
C VAL A 154 1.93 14.34 -15.86
N ASP A 155 0.70 14.52 -16.33
CA ASP A 155 -0.28 15.44 -15.77
C ASP A 155 -0.58 15.13 -14.30
N ARG A 156 -0.88 13.87 -13.96
CA ARG A 156 -1.18 13.45 -12.58
C ARG A 156 0.05 13.54 -11.68
N VAL A 157 1.20 13.05 -12.19
CA VAL A 157 2.46 13.08 -11.46
C VAL A 157 2.82 14.53 -11.09
N LEU A 158 2.80 15.46 -12.06
CA LEU A 158 3.16 16.85 -11.80
C LEU A 158 2.08 17.58 -10.99
N GLN A 159 0.79 17.30 -11.21
CA GLN A 159 -0.30 17.90 -10.40
C GLN A 159 -0.14 17.56 -8.92
N LEU A 160 0.23 16.31 -8.58
CA LEU A 160 0.42 15.86 -7.21
C LEU A 160 1.76 16.34 -6.63
N THR A 161 2.86 16.19 -7.39
CA THR A 161 4.21 16.31 -6.83
C THR A 161 4.87 17.67 -7.01
N VAL A 162 4.40 18.52 -7.93
CA VAL A 162 5.05 19.79 -8.24
C VAL A 162 4.25 20.97 -7.71
N ARG A 163 4.93 21.86 -6.98
CA ARG A 163 4.41 23.15 -6.54
C ARG A 163 4.58 24.22 -7.61
N ALA A 164 5.72 24.25 -8.29
CA ALA A 164 5.97 25.18 -9.38
C ALA A 164 6.98 24.63 -10.39
N ALA A 165 6.85 25.05 -11.64
CA ALA A 165 7.83 24.81 -12.70
C ALA A 165 8.21 26.15 -13.33
N ASN A 166 9.49 26.54 -13.26
CA ASN A 166 10.00 27.83 -13.75
C ASN A 166 9.15 29.04 -13.31
N GLY A 167 8.71 29.07 -12.05
CA GLY A 167 7.89 30.14 -11.49
C GLY A 167 6.39 30.07 -11.84
N VAL A 168 5.95 29.11 -12.66
CA VAL A 168 4.52 28.84 -12.93
C VAL A 168 3.98 27.94 -11.81
N TYR A 169 3.04 28.47 -11.02
CA TYR A 169 2.58 27.81 -9.80
C TYR A 169 1.39 26.89 -10.02
N ASN A 170 1.47 25.72 -9.40
CA ASN A 170 0.35 24.83 -9.18
C ASN A 170 -0.55 25.37 -8.04
N ARG A 171 -1.80 24.90 -8.00
CA ARG A 171 -2.73 25.19 -6.90
C ARG A 171 -2.22 24.59 -5.60
N SER A 172 -2.48 25.29 -4.51
CA SER A 172 -2.32 24.76 -3.15
C SER A 172 -3.57 25.10 -2.35
N VAL A 173 -4.15 24.08 -1.74
CA VAL A 173 -5.32 24.13 -0.86
C VAL A 173 -4.93 23.90 0.60
N SER A 174 -3.66 23.58 0.87
CA SER A 174 -3.14 23.46 2.23
C SER A 174 -3.40 24.74 3.05
N PRO A 175 -3.89 24.65 4.31
CA PRO A 175 -4.17 25.81 5.15
C PRO A 175 -2.98 26.76 5.33
N THR A 176 -1.76 26.22 5.27
CA THR A 176 -0.53 27.01 5.44
C THR A 176 -0.13 27.80 4.19
N ARG A 177 -0.64 27.43 3.01
CA ARG A 177 -0.15 27.92 1.70
C ARG A 177 -1.24 28.05 0.64
N LEU A 178 -2.44 28.46 1.05
CA LEU A 178 -3.57 28.65 0.13
C LEU A 178 -3.17 29.55 -1.06
N ARG A 179 -3.25 29.00 -2.27
CA ARG A 179 -2.88 29.68 -3.52
C ARG A 179 -3.67 29.10 -4.69
N ALA A 180 -4.28 29.96 -5.50
CA ALA A 180 -4.85 29.58 -6.78
C ALA A 180 -3.74 29.16 -7.77
N ALA A 181 -4.04 28.20 -8.65
CA ALA A 181 -3.12 27.86 -9.74
C ALA A 181 -2.96 29.04 -10.71
N ASP A 182 -1.77 29.14 -11.29
CA ASP A 182 -1.60 29.87 -12.55
C ASP A 182 -2.32 29.07 -13.65
N PRO A 183 -3.24 29.66 -14.44
CA PRO A 183 -3.91 28.95 -15.53
C PRO A 183 -2.93 28.29 -16.51
N ARG A 184 -1.74 28.90 -16.69
CA ARG A 184 -0.67 28.33 -17.53
C ARG A 184 -0.12 27.02 -16.98
N PHE A 185 -0.26 26.75 -15.68
CA PHE A 185 0.12 25.46 -15.11
C PHE A 185 -0.78 24.34 -15.63
N TYR A 186 -2.09 24.58 -15.73
CA TYR A 186 -3.02 23.59 -16.28
C TYR A 186 -2.81 23.39 -17.78
N GLU A 187 -2.57 24.46 -18.54
CA GLU A 187 -2.17 24.37 -19.95
C GLU A 187 -0.89 23.56 -20.14
N LEU A 188 0.08 23.71 -19.22
CA LEU A 188 1.32 22.95 -19.20
C LEU A 188 1.08 21.45 -18.98
N LEU A 189 0.23 21.07 -18.01
CA LEU A 189 -0.11 19.67 -17.76
C LEU A 189 -0.76 19.02 -18.99
N ASP A 190 -1.72 19.72 -19.59
CA ASP A 190 -2.44 19.27 -20.78
C ASP A 190 -1.51 19.08 -21.97
N ALA A 191 -0.60 20.02 -22.22
CA ALA A 191 0.38 19.94 -23.30
C ALA A 191 1.37 18.78 -23.08
N LEU A 192 1.93 18.66 -21.86
CA LEU A 192 2.84 17.56 -21.52
C LEU A 192 2.14 16.20 -21.65
N ARG A 193 0.86 16.10 -21.28
CA ARG A 193 0.09 14.86 -21.41
C ARG A 193 -0.10 14.43 -22.86
N ARG A 194 -0.35 15.38 -23.76
CA ARG A 194 -0.44 15.10 -25.21
C ARG A 194 0.91 14.66 -25.77
N ILE A 195 2.00 15.33 -25.41
CA ILE A 195 3.37 14.95 -25.81
C ILE A 195 3.74 13.56 -25.25
N GLN A 196 3.37 13.23 -24.02
CA GLN A 196 3.63 11.90 -23.45
C GLN A 196 2.87 10.81 -24.23
N ARG A 197 1.63 11.07 -24.64
CA ARG A 197 0.80 10.12 -25.39
C ARG A 197 1.25 9.91 -26.83
N SER A 198 1.98 10.86 -27.41
CA SER A 198 2.58 10.72 -28.74
C SER A 198 3.87 9.91 -28.73
N GLU A 199 4.32 9.43 -27.56
CA GLU A 199 5.59 8.71 -27.35
C GLU A 199 6.84 9.51 -27.79
N SER A 200 6.67 10.81 -28.06
CA SER A 200 7.76 11.72 -28.49
C SER A 200 8.62 12.18 -27.32
N LEU A 201 8.19 11.93 -26.07
CA LEU A 201 8.88 12.29 -24.84
C LEU A 201 9.93 11.23 -24.46
N GLY A 202 11.17 11.40 -24.88
CA GLY A 202 12.30 10.63 -24.34
C GLY A 202 12.90 11.34 -23.13
N VAL A 203 12.89 10.73 -21.95
CA VAL A 203 13.56 11.27 -20.76
C VAL A 203 14.75 10.37 -20.46
N ARG A 204 15.94 10.95 -20.34
CA ARG A 204 17.17 10.23 -20.00
C ARG A 204 17.77 10.83 -18.74
N VAL A 205 17.79 10.07 -17.66
CA VAL A 205 18.46 10.48 -16.42
C VAL A 205 19.95 10.12 -16.54
N SER A 206 20.84 11.12 -16.44
CA SER A 206 22.27 10.89 -16.29
C SER A 206 22.73 11.32 -14.90
N THR A 207 23.09 10.34 -14.07
CA THR A 207 23.76 10.57 -12.80
C THR A 207 25.27 10.63 -13.07
N ARG A 208 25.84 11.82 -13.32
CA ARG A 208 27.31 11.97 -13.29
C ARG A 208 27.77 12.04 -11.83
N ALA A 209 28.85 11.34 -11.53
CA ALA A 209 29.35 11.03 -10.17
C ALA A 209 29.75 12.23 -9.28
N ASN A 210 29.51 13.49 -9.65
CA ASN A 210 29.83 14.62 -8.77
C ASN A 210 29.08 15.94 -9.03
N GLU A 211 28.13 16.00 -9.98
CA GLU A 211 27.37 17.22 -10.26
C GLU A 211 25.89 16.88 -10.52
N ARG A 212 25.01 17.80 -10.10
CA ARG A 212 23.54 17.67 -10.08
C ARG A 212 23.00 17.00 -11.35
N SER A 213 22.16 15.99 -11.13
CA SER A 213 21.53 15.13 -12.15
C SER A 213 21.07 15.91 -13.38
N GLU A 214 21.62 15.57 -14.55
CA GLU A 214 21.18 16.07 -15.84
C GLU A 214 20.13 15.10 -16.38
N VAL A 215 18.86 15.49 -16.34
CA VAL A 215 17.79 14.76 -17.04
C VAL A 215 17.66 15.33 -18.44
N LEU A 216 18.23 14.63 -19.41
CA LEU A 216 18.23 14.94 -20.82
C LEU A 216 16.91 14.51 -21.45
N MET A 217 16.07 15.47 -21.84
CA MET A 217 14.92 15.21 -22.71
C MET A 217 15.42 15.09 -24.16
N ILE A 218 15.17 13.97 -24.83
CA ILE A 218 15.48 13.80 -26.27
C ILE A 218 14.18 13.50 -26.97
N GLU A 219 13.77 14.38 -27.87
CA GLU A 219 12.61 14.17 -28.75
C GLU A 219 13.14 13.75 -30.14
N ARG A 220 12.56 12.71 -30.74
CA ARG A 220 12.82 12.33 -32.15
C ARG A 220 11.50 12.19 -32.89
N ASP A 221 11.45 12.68 -34.13
CA ASP A 221 10.31 12.73 -35.04
C ASP A 221 9.03 13.26 -34.39
N ILE A 222 8.83 14.58 -34.50
CA ILE A 222 7.72 15.31 -33.86
C ILE A 222 6.63 15.56 -34.91
N PRO A 223 5.44 14.95 -34.78
CA PRO A 223 4.26 15.33 -35.54
C PRO A 223 3.87 16.80 -35.34
N ASP A 224 3.25 17.44 -36.34
CA ASP A 224 2.92 18.88 -36.29
C ASP A 224 2.04 19.29 -35.08
N ASP A 225 1.17 18.39 -34.61
CA ASP A 225 0.34 18.59 -33.41
C ASP A 225 1.17 18.59 -32.13
N VAL A 226 2.19 17.73 -32.04
CA VAL A 226 3.13 17.67 -30.92
C VAL A 226 4.06 18.88 -30.91
N GLU A 227 4.44 19.40 -32.09
CA GLU A 227 5.27 20.61 -32.19
C GLU A 227 4.55 21.85 -31.62
N LYS A 228 3.23 21.94 -31.80
CA LYS A 228 2.42 23.01 -31.19
C LYS A 228 2.44 22.93 -29.66
N ASP A 229 2.26 21.73 -29.11
CA ASP A 229 2.33 21.50 -27.67
C ASP A 229 3.74 21.76 -27.13
N ARG A 230 4.78 21.35 -27.86
CA ARG A 230 6.18 21.63 -27.52
C ARG A 230 6.44 23.13 -27.42
N ARG A 231 6.01 23.91 -28.41
CA ARG A 231 6.13 25.38 -28.38
C ARG A 231 5.37 25.98 -27.20
N THR A 232 4.23 25.42 -26.85
CA THR A 232 3.43 25.85 -25.70
C THR A 232 4.18 25.61 -24.39
N VAL A 233 4.72 24.40 -24.18
CA VAL A 233 5.56 24.05 -23.01
C VAL A 233 6.76 24.99 -22.91
N ARG A 234 7.49 25.18 -24.02
CA ARG A 234 8.67 26.06 -24.05
C ARG A 234 8.31 27.52 -23.76
N LYS A 235 7.20 28.01 -24.29
CA LYS A 235 6.71 29.38 -24.02
C LYS A 235 6.34 29.55 -22.55
N ILE A 236 5.60 28.61 -21.97
CA ILE A 236 5.14 28.68 -20.56
C ILE A 236 6.34 28.64 -19.61
N LEU A 237 7.31 27.77 -19.88
CA LEU A 237 8.50 27.59 -19.04
C LEU A 237 9.65 28.54 -19.38
N HIS A 238 9.48 29.46 -20.33
CA HIS A 238 10.53 30.39 -20.79
C HIS A 238 11.82 29.68 -21.27
N LEU A 239 11.65 28.59 -22.04
CA LEU A 239 12.74 27.79 -22.57
C LEU A 239 13.07 28.17 -24.02
N ARG A 240 14.35 28.05 -24.38
CA ARG A 240 14.85 28.30 -25.73
C ARG A 240 14.27 27.29 -26.73
N PRO A 241 13.76 27.70 -27.91
CA PRO A 241 13.07 26.81 -28.87
C PRO A 241 13.96 25.76 -29.54
N ASP A 242 15.24 26.09 -29.75
CA ASP A 242 16.15 25.33 -30.63
C ASP A 242 17.04 24.31 -29.90
N LYS A 243 16.78 24.09 -28.61
CA LYS A 243 17.56 23.15 -27.78
C LYS A 243 16.76 21.91 -27.48
N ASP A 244 17.19 20.77 -28.00
CA ASP A 244 16.58 19.49 -27.69
C ASP A 244 16.89 19.09 -26.25
N GLU A 245 18.12 19.39 -25.81
CA GLU A 245 18.59 19.07 -24.47
C GLU A 245 18.21 20.15 -23.45
N LEU A 246 17.46 19.73 -22.42
CA LEU A 246 17.08 20.56 -21.28
C LEU A 246 17.62 19.93 -20.00
N THR A 247 18.00 20.75 -19.03
CA THR A 247 18.49 20.28 -17.72
C THR A 247 17.38 20.40 -16.68
N LEU A 248 17.12 19.34 -15.94
CA LEU A 248 16.19 19.36 -14.83
C LEU A 248 16.91 19.67 -13.52
N THR A 249 16.41 20.64 -12.76
CA THR A 249 16.97 20.98 -11.46
C THR A 249 15.89 21.18 -10.42
N PHE A 250 16.30 21.11 -9.15
CA PHE A 250 15.44 21.46 -8.03
C PHE A 250 15.56 22.97 -7.77
N GLY A 251 14.45 23.70 -7.90
CA GLY A 251 14.45 25.14 -7.71
C GLY A 251 13.10 25.78 -8.05
N MET A 252 12.88 26.99 -7.54
CA MET A 252 11.67 27.77 -7.83
C MET A 252 11.73 28.49 -9.18
N VAL A 253 12.93 28.92 -9.57
CA VAL A 253 13.19 29.72 -10.77
C VAL A 253 14.37 29.09 -11.49
N SER A 254 14.30 29.05 -12.82
CA SER A 254 15.41 28.61 -13.66
C SER A 254 16.56 29.62 -13.63
N ARG A 255 17.81 29.14 -13.76
CA ARG A 255 19.01 29.98 -13.86
C ARG A 255 19.34 30.30 -15.33
N SER A 256 18.80 29.52 -16.26
CA SER A 256 18.96 29.72 -17.71
C SER A 256 17.69 29.36 -18.49
N ASP A 257 17.70 29.69 -19.78
CA ASP A 257 16.68 29.34 -20.78
C ASP A 257 16.77 27.87 -21.26
N THR A 258 17.62 27.05 -20.64
CA THR A 258 17.77 25.61 -20.91
C THR A 258 17.49 24.73 -19.70
N GLU A 259 16.97 25.33 -18.64
CA GLU A 259 16.78 24.67 -17.35
C GLU A 259 15.30 24.63 -16.99
N ILE A 260 14.82 23.44 -16.66
CA ILE A 260 13.53 23.24 -16.00
C ILE A 260 13.82 23.13 -14.51
N ALA A 261 13.59 24.21 -13.78
CA ALA A 261 13.59 24.24 -12.34
C ALA A 261 12.22 23.80 -11.82
N LEU A 262 12.18 22.62 -11.18
CA LEU A 262 11.01 22.10 -10.49
C LEU A 262 11.13 22.32 -9.00
N LEU A 263 10.11 22.97 -8.44
CA LEU A 263 9.88 23.02 -7.00
C LEU A 263 8.87 21.94 -6.66
N THR A 264 9.33 20.83 -6.12
CA THR A 264 8.50 19.69 -5.73
C THR A 264 7.93 19.83 -4.32
N ARG A 265 6.87 19.08 -4.04
CA ARG A 265 6.26 18.88 -2.73
C ARG A 265 6.96 17.76 -1.99
N SER A 266 6.91 17.80 -0.67
CA SER A 266 7.24 16.66 0.19
C SER A 266 6.00 15.77 0.40
N MET A 267 6.18 14.58 0.95
CA MET A 267 5.03 13.71 1.28
C MET A 267 4.10 14.34 2.32
N SER A 268 4.63 15.06 3.32
CA SER A 268 3.79 15.80 4.28
C SER A 268 2.94 16.87 3.61
N GLU A 269 3.51 17.59 2.65
CA GLU A 269 2.76 18.59 1.89
C GLU A 269 1.67 17.94 1.05
N ILE A 270 1.97 16.83 0.36
CA ILE A 270 0.96 16.06 -0.39
C ILE A 270 -0.19 15.64 0.52
N PHE A 271 0.09 15.07 1.69
CA PHE A 271 -0.97 14.68 2.62
C PHE A 271 -1.75 15.87 3.18
N LEU A 272 -1.12 17.02 3.39
CA LEU A 272 -1.82 18.25 3.79
C LEU A 272 -2.73 18.79 2.69
N GLU A 273 -2.32 18.72 1.42
CA GLU A 273 -3.18 19.08 0.27
C GLU A 273 -4.42 18.17 0.22
N LEU A 274 -4.26 16.86 0.39
CA LEU A 274 -5.37 15.90 0.43
C LEU A 274 -6.27 16.09 1.65
N ALA A 275 -5.67 16.31 2.82
CA ALA A 275 -6.41 16.54 4.05
C ALA A 275 -7.30 17.79 3.95
N ALA A 276 -6.84 18.83 3.26
CA ALA A 276 -7.58 20.07 3.09
C ALA A 276 -8.90 19.90 2.32
N THR A 277 -9.02 18.87 1.48
CA THR A 277 -10.19 18.60 0.64
C THR A 277 -11.12 17.51 1.20
N ILE A 278 -10.88 17.03 2.42
CA ILE A 278 -11.79 16.08 3.08
C ILE A 278 -13.11 16.77 3.39
N GLU A 279 -14.21 16.11 3.03
CA GLU A 279 -15.57 16.48 3.42
C GLU A 279 -15.76 16.20 4.92
N ALA A 280 -15.39 17.17 5.76
CA ALA A 280 -15.58 17.06 7.21
C ALA A 280 -17.06 17.18 7.58
N PRO A 281 -17.53 16.48 8.63
CA PRO A 281 -18.91 16.58 9.10
C PRO A 281 -19.30 18.02 9.44
N ALA A 282 -20.53 18.41 9.12
CA ALA A 282 -21.01 19.78 9.38
C ALA A 282 -20.90 20.17 10.87
N ALA A 283 -21.17 19.23 11.78
CA ALA A 283 -20.99 19.43 13.22
C ALA A 283 -19.54 19.75 13.60
N HIS A 284 -18.56 19.09 12.98
CA HIS A 284 -17.14 19.36 13.22
C HIS A 284 -16.69 20.72 12.70
N LEU A 285 -17.28 21.20 11.60
CA LEU A 285 -17.03 22.55 11.08
C LEU A 285 -17.63 23.63 12.00
N GLN A 286 -18.85 23.42 12.49
CA GLN A 286 -19.53 24.34 13.40
C GLN A 286 -18.82 24.47 14.75
N ASP A 287 -18.33 23.34 15.28
CA ASP A 287 -17.55 23.28 16.52
C ASP A 287 -16.09 23.79 16.37
N GLY A 288 -15.65 24.12 15.15
CA GLY A 288 -14.28 24.55 14.89
C GLY A 288 -13.23 23.43 15.01
N ARG A 289 -13.63 22.15 14.93
CA ARG A 289 -12.73 20.99 15.01
C ARG A 289 -11.93 20.80 13.72
N ALA A 290 -12.45 21.26 12.58
CA ALA A 290 -11.78 21.25 11.29
C ALA A 290 -12.06 22.56 10.54
N ASN A 291 -11.12 22.98 9.69
CA ASN A 291 -11.31 24.15 8.83
C ASN A 291 -12.34 23.84 7.72
N PRO A 292 -13.09 24.85 7.24
CA PRO A 292 -13.93 24.68 6.05
C PRO A 292 -13.08 24.25 4.84
N MET A 293 -13.71 23.62 3.86
CA MET A 293 -13.03 23.35 2.60
C MET A 293 -12.56 24.66 1.95
N PRO A 294 -11.42 24.63 1.24
CA PRO A 294 -10.92 25.78 0.50
C PRO A 294 -11.99 26.30 -0.47
N PRO A 295 -12.06 27.62 -0.69
CA PRO A 295 -13.01 28.20 -1.63
C PRO A 295 -12.76 27.67 -3.05
N VAL A 296 -13.84 27.55 -3.81
CA VAL A 296 -13.78 27.28 -5.25
C VAL A 296 -13.19 28.52 -5.94
N PRO A 297 -12.22 28.37 -6.85
CA PRO A 297 -11.68 29.50 -7.60
C PRO A 297 -12.76 30.21 -8.45
N ASP A 298 -12.57 31.51 -8.71
CA ASP A 298 -13.51 32.32 -9.53
C ASP A 298 -13.71 31.73 -10.95
N HIS A 299 -12.66 31.11 -11.49
CA HIS A 299 -12.67 30.40 -12.76
C HIS A 299 -12.31 28.94 -12.52
N PRO A 300 -13.30 28.08 -12.20
CA PRO A 300 -13.03 26.69 -11.87
C PRO A 300 -12.59 25.90 -13.11
N SER A 301 -11.58 25.08 -12.91
CA SER A 301 -11.05 24.12 -13.88
C SER A 301 -11.35 22.69 -13.42
N PRO A 302 -11.44 21.69 -14.30
CA PRO A 302 -11.49 20.28 -13.88
C PRO A 302 -10.28 19.86 -13.00
N TRP A 303 -9.16 20.57 -13.14
CA TRP A 303 -7.96 20.41 -12.32
C TRP A 303 -8.13 20.89 -10.87
N ASP A 304 -9.24 21.58 -10.57
CA ASP A 304 -9.59 22.07 -9.24
C ASP A 304 -10.36 21.07 -8.38
N ASP A 305 -10.81 19.97 -8.97
CA ASP A 305 -11.44 18.90 -8.22
C ASP A 305 -10.46 18.27 -7.23
N PRO A 306 -10.93 17.81 -6.05
CA PRO A 306 -10.14 16.97 -5.17
C PRO A 306 -9.52 15.78 -5.92
N LEU A 307 -8.24 15.52 -5.68
CA LEU A 307 -7.53 14.36 -6.25
C LEU A 307 -8.15 13.05 -5.77
N VAL A 308 -8.48 13.00 -4.48
CA VAL A 308 -9.17 11.88 -3.84
C VAL A 308 -10.35 12.46 -3.07
N ARG A 309 -11.56 12.00 -3.40
CA ARG A 309 -12.78 12.34 -2.66
C ARG A 309 -12.86 11.45 -1.42
N ILE A 310 -12.87 12.10 -0.26
CA ILE A 310 -12.97 11.44 1.04
C ILE A 310 -14.21 11.99 1.73
N HIS A 311 -15.19 11.10 1.89
CA HIS A 311 -16.50 11.41 2.47
C HIS A 311 -16.50 11.21 3.99
N SER A 312 -17.56 11.68 4.66
CA SER A 312 -17.80 11.39 6.08
C SER A 312 -19.27 11.11 6.41
N SER A 313 -19.49 10.27 7.44
CA SER A 313 -20.80 9.79 7.92
C SER A 313 -20.67 9.26 9.34
N GLU A 314 -21.79 9.19 10.06
CA GLU A 314 -21.84 8.61 11.41
C GLU A 314 -21.79 7.08 11.37
N GLU A 315 -22.45 6.47 10.37
CA GLU A 315 -22.47 5.03 10.19
C GLU A 315 -21.39 4.56 9.24
N ARG A 316 -20.94 3.31 9.40
CA ARG A 316 -19.93 2.72 8.51
C ARG A 316 -20.52 2.51 7.10
N PRO A 317 -19.87 2.98 6.03
CA PRO A 317 -20.31 2.72 4.66
C PRO A 317 -20.24 1.23 4.32
N ALA A 318 -21.22 0.74 3.54
CA ALA A 318 -21.25 -0.65 3.09
C ALA A 318 -20.19 -0.93 2.02
N ASP A 319 -20.10 -0.06 1.00
CA ASP A 319 -19.25 -0.25 -0.18
C ASP A 319 -18.11 0.78 -0.22
N ALA A 320 -17.13 0.60 0.67
CA ALA A 320 -15.95 1.47 0.73
C ALA A 320 -14.69 0.76 0.24
N TYR A 321 -13.92 1.45 -0.60
CA TYR A 321 -12.59 0.99 -1.01
C TYR A 321 -11.59 0.98 0.17
N ALA A 322 -11.71 1.98 1.04
CA ALA A 322 -11.02 2.12 2.32
C ALA A 322 -11.90 2.96 3.25
N ALA A 323 -12.02 2.57 4.51
CA ALA A 323 -12.81 3.28 5.51
C ALA A 323 -12.10 3.28 6.86
N VAL A 324 -12.14 4.41 7.56
CA VAL A 324 -11.51 4.58 8.88
C VAL A 324 -12.46 5.29 9.83
N HIS A 325 -12.45 4.89 11.09
CA HIS A 325 -13.24 5.56 12.15
C HIS A 325 -12.36 6.54 12.92
N TYR A 326 -12.81 7.78 13.05
CA TYR A 326 -12.07 8.83 13.75
C TYR A 326 -13.02 9.92 14.29
N ARG A 327 -12.89 10.26 15.59
CA ARG A 327 -13.75 11.23 16.29
C ARG A 327 -15.26 11.00 16.04
N ASP A 328 -15.71 9.76 16.28
CA ASP A 328 -17.12 9.33 16.19
C ASP A 328 -17.75 9.36 14.78
N TYR A 329 -16.94 9.55 13.74
CA TYR A 329 -17.35 9.51 12.34
C TYR A 329 -16.50 8.51 11.55
N TRP A 330 -17.08 7.95 10.51
CA TRP A 330 -16.38 7.21 9.46
C TRP A 330 -15.95 8.17 8.36
N PHE A 331 -14.73 7.97 7.85
CA PHE A 331 -14.20 8.61 6.66
C PHE A 331 -13.86 7.53 5.64
N TRP A 332 -14.26 7.70 4.38
CA TRP A 332 -14.03 6.67 3.37
C TRP A 332 -13.83 7.21 1.96
N ILE A 333 -13.28 6.34 1.13
CA ILE A 333 -13.25 6.46 -0.33
C ILE A 333 -14.29 5.47 -0.88
N ASP A 334 -15.23 5.96 -1.70
CA ASP A 334 -16.28 5.15 -2.32
C ASP A 334 -15.67 4.09 -3.26
N ASP A 335 -16.14 2.83 -3.20
CA ASP A 335 -15.58 1.76 -4.05
C ASP A 335 -15.92 1.91 -5.54
N HIS A 336 -16.96 2.69 -5.86
CA HIS A 336 -17.39 3.02 -7.22
C HIS A 336 -16.62 4.21 -7.81
N ASP A 337 -15.90 4.99 -7.00
CA ASP A 337 -15.08 6.11 -7.47
C ASP A 337 -13.70 5.63 -7.95
N MET A 338 -13.65 5.17 -9.20
CA MET A 338 -12.41 4.70 -9.81
C MET A 338 -11.35 5.81 -9.94
N LYS A 339 -11.77 7.09 -10.07
CA LYS A 339 -10.83 8.22 -10.13
C LYS A 339 -10.08 8.31 -8.80
N SER A 340 -10.82 8.44 -7.69
CA SER A 340 -10.25 8.51 -6.34
C SER A 340 -9.44 7.27 -5.98
N LYS A 341 -9.89 6.07 -6.37
CA LYS A 341 -9.14 4.82 -6.18
C LYS A 341 -7.79 4.83 -6.91
N SER A 342 -7.78 5.27 -8.17
CA SER A 342 -6.56 5.33 -8.98
C SER A 342 -5.56 6.34 -8.42
N GLU A 343 -6.02 7.52 -7.97
CA GLU A 343 -5.17 8.54 -7.36
C GLU A 343 -4.65 8.09 -6.00
N PHE A 344 -5.50 7.50 -5.16
CA PHE A 344 -5.08 6.98 -3.86
C PHE A 344 -4.04 5.85 -4.00
N LEU A 345 -4.23 4.94 -4.96
CA LEU A 345 -3.23 3.92 -5.28
C LEU A 345 -1.92 4.55 -5.75
N PHE A 346 -1.97 5.59 -6.58
CA PHE A 346 -0.78 6.30 -7.03
C PHE A 346 -0.03 6.94 -5.86
N ILE A 347 -0.74 7.56 -4.91
CA ILE A 347 -0.16 8.13 -3.68
C ILE A 347 0.52 7.04 -2.83
N LEU A 348 -0.11 5.87 -2.70
CA LEU A 348 0.47 4.74 -1.99
C LEU A 348 1.78 4.28 -2.65
N VAL A 349 1.80 4.11 -3.97
CA VAL A 349 3.03 3.75 -4.70
C VAL A 349 4.11 4.83 -4.54
N LEU A 350 3.74 6.11 -4.68
CA LEU A 350 4.66 7.23 -4.48
C LEU A 350 5.28 7.21 -3.06
N PHE A 351 4.47 6.94 -2.05
CA PHE A 351 4.92 6.83 -0.67
C PHE A 351 5.94 5.69 -0.50
N SER A 352 5.66 4.50 -1.05
CA SER A 352 6.60 3.37 -1.01
C SER A 352 7.93 3.67 -1.72
N LEU A 353 7.89 4.37 -2.86
CA LEU A 353 9.11 4.76 -3.59
C LEU A 353 9.95 5.75 -2.78
N ALA A 354 9.31 6.71 -2.11
CA ALA A 354 9.99 7.64 -1.22
C ALA A 354 10.66 6.93 -0.03
N GLU A 355 10.11 5.81 0.45
CA GLU A 355 10.67 5.00 1.55
C GLU A 355 11.87 4.14 1.11
N THR A 356 11.88 3.60 -0.12
CA THR A 356 12.90 2.63 -0.60
C THR A 356 14.30 3.19 -0.87
N GLY A 357 14.52 4.51 -0.75
CA GLY A 357 15.81 5.15 -1.03
C GLY A 357 16.94 4.88 -0.01
N VAL A 358 16.74 3.99 0.97
CA VAL A 358 17.72 3.66 2.01
C VAL A 358 18.01 2.17 2.02
N ALA A 359 19.30 1.82 2.01
CA ALA A 359 19.75 0.43 2.13
C ALA A 359 19.10 -0.23 3.36
N PRO A 360 18.44 -1.40 3.21
CA PRO A 360 17.80 -2.07 4.33
C PRO A 360 18.84 -2.34 5.41
N GLN A 361 18.59 -1.87 6.64
CA GLN A 361 19.38 -2.32 7.77
C GLN A 361 19.11 -3.81 7.95
N ALA A 362 20.19 -4.59 8.11
CA ALA A 362 20.10 -6.03 8.33
C ALA A 362 19.08 -6.33 9.45
N PRO A 363 18.24 -7.37 9.29
CA PRO A 363 17.19 -7.68 10.24
C PRO A 363 17.79 -7.82 11.65
N VAL A 364 17.28 -7.05 12.60
CA VAL A 364 17.67 -7.18 14.01
C VAL A 364 17.00 -8.44 14.55
N ILE A 365 17.77 -9.52 14.63
CA ILE A 365 17.35 -10.75 15.29
C ILE A 365 17.37 -10.49 16.80
N THR A 366 16.22 -10.20 17.40
CA THR A 366 16.04 -10.31 18.84
C THR A 366 15.80 -11.77 19.20
N VAL A 367 16.85 -12.44 19.70
CA VAL A 367 16.74 -13.75 20.33
C VAL A 367 16.13 -13.56 21.72
N PRO A 368 15.05 -14.26 22.09
CA PRO A 368 14.56 -14.23 23.47
C PRO A 368 15.62 -14.81 24.39
N ALA A 369 16.04 -14.03 25.39
CA ALA A 369 16.88 -14.52 26.46
C ALA A 369 16.04 -15.45 27.35
N ASN A 370 16.29 -16.75 27.24
CA ASN A 370 15.90 -17.72 28.26
C ASN A 370 17.12 -18.07 29.09
#